data_AF-A0A536UE94-F1
#
_entry.id   AF-A0A536UE94-F1
#
_cell.length_a   1.000
_cell.length_b   1.000
_cell.length_c   1.000
_cell.angle_alpha   90.00
_cell.angle_beta   90.00
_cell.angle_gamma   90.00
#
_symmetry.space_group_name_H-M   'P 1'
#
loop_
_entity.id
_entity.type
_entity.pdbx_description
1 polymer ?
#
loop_
_entity_poly.entity_id
_entity_poly.type
_entity_poly.pdbx_seq_one_letter_code
_entity_poly.pdbx_strand_id
1 'polypeptide(L)'
;KGWLLGGENSGHIICLDKHTTGDAIVAALAVLRALREQKTTLAAAAADAALFPQRLINVPIRNGFDWRASDTIRRAEQDAIVMLDGSGRVLLRPSGTEPVLRVMVEAREALVAERCARGIADVVAKAAA
;
A
#
# COMPACT_ATOMS: atom_id res chain seq x y z
N LYS A 1 2.74 -1.26 -24.38
CA LYS A 1 1.37 -0.72 -24.27
C LYS A 1 1.46 0.80 -24.18
N GLY A 2 0.69 1.56 -24.96
CA GLY A 2 0.70 3.03 -24.96
C GLY A 2 -0.28 3.61 -23.94
N TRP A 3 -0.03 3.36 -22.65
CA TRP A 3 -0.88 3.86 -21.56
C TRP A 3 -0.72 5.37 -21.42
N LEU A 4 -1.84 6.08 -21.19
CA LEU A 4 -1.85 7.54 -21.06
C LEU A 4 -2.00 8.01 -19.60
N LEU A 5 -2.44 7.14 -18.70
CA LEU A 5 -2.66 7.44 -17.30
C LEU A 5 -1.81 6.51 -16.43
N GLY A 6 -1.22 7.08 -15.38
CA GLY A 6 -0.51 6.35 -14.34
C GLY A 6 -0.52 7.13 -13.03
N GLY A 7 -0.22 6.48 -11.91
CA GLY A 7 -0.09 7.18 -10.65
C GLY A 7 0.20 6.28 -9.47
N GLU A 8 0.34 6.92 -8.31
CA GLU A 8 0.70 6.29 -7.04
C GLU A 8 -0.25 6.73 -5.93
N ASN A 9 -0.28 5.97 -4.83
CA ASN A 9 -1.13 6.26 -3.65
C ASN A 9 -0.83 7.62 -2.99
N SER A 10 0.30 8.24 -3.31
CA SER A 10 0.67 9.59 -2.86
C SER A 10 -0.17 10.69 -3.51
N GLY A 11 -0.95 10.37 -4.56
CA GLY A 11 -1.64 11.35 -5.39
C GLY A 11 -0.77 11.88 -6.54
N HIS A 12 0.44 11.36 -6.74
CA HIS A 12 1.23 11.63 -7.94
C HIS A 12 0.58 10.93 -9.13
N ILE A 13 -0.05 11.70 -10.02
CA ILE A 13 -0.78 11.20 -11.19
C ILE A 13 -0.16 11.81 -12.45
N ILE A 14 0.07 10.96 -13.45
CA ILE A 14 0.63 11.33 -14.76
C ILE A 14 -0.48 11.20 -15.81
N CYS A 15 -0.70 12.29 -16.56
CA CYS A 15 -1.53 12.31 -17.76
C CYS A 15 -0.62 12.53 -18.97
N LEU A 16 -0.13 11.44 -19.58
CA LEU A 16 0.90 11.46 -20.64
C LEU A 16 0.43 12.11 -21.95
N ASP A 17 -0.86 12.28 -22.14
CA ASP A 17 -1.44 13.05 -23.26
C ASP A 17 -1.49 14.57 -22.98
N LYS A 18 -0.98 15.02 -21.83
CA LYS A 18 -0.97 16.42 -21.38
C LYS A 18 0.40 16.87 -20.89
N HIS A 19 1.09 16.02 -20.13
CA HIS A 19 2.39 16.34 -19.59
C HIS A 19 3.26 15.08 -19.43
N THR A 20 4.58 15.26 -19.37
CA THR A 20 5.57 14.17 -19.36
C THR A 20 5.97 13.73 -17.95
N THR A 21 5.45 14.39 -16.91
CA THR A 21 5.63 14.07 -15.49
C THR A 21 4.31 14.23 -14.75
N GLY A 22 4.26 13.82 -13.48
CA GLY A 22 3.09 14.03 -12.66
C GLY A 22 2.90 15.50 -12.31
N ASP A 23 1.67 15.99 -12.51
CA ASP A 23 1.29 17.38 -12.26
C ASP A 23 -0.08 17.42 -11.59
N ALA A 24 -0.11 17.98 -10.38
CA ALA A 24 -1.29 17.99 -9.55
C ALA A 24 -2.42 18.86 -10.12
N ILE A 25 -2.09 19.96 -10.81
CA ILE A 25 -3.07 20.87 -11.41
C ILE A 25 -3.71 20.20 -12.63
N VAL A 26 -2.89 19.60 -13.50
CA VAL A 26 -3.38 18.85 -14.65
C VAL A 26 -4.25 17.67 -14.21
N ALA A 27 -3.81 16.90 -13.22
CA ALA A 27 -4.58 15.79 -12.66
C ALA A 27 -5.91 16.27 -12.05
N ALA A 28 -5.90 17.35 -11.27
CA ALA A 28 -7.12 17.91 -10.68
C ALA A 28 -8.12 18.37 -11.75
N LEU A 29 -7.64 19.06 -12.80
CA LEU A 29 -8.48 19.46 -13.93
C LEU A 29 -9.05 18.25 -14.69
N ALA A 30 -8.26 17.19 -14.87
CA ALA A 30 -8.72 15.95 -15.49
C ALA A 30 -9.85 15.29 -14.68
N VAL A 31 -9.71 15.22 -13.35
CA VAL A 31 -10.76 14.72 -12.46
C VAL A 31 -12.01 15.60 -12.54
N LEU A 32 -11.88 16.92 -12.41
CA LEU A 32 -13.01 17.85 -12.48
C LEU A 32 -13.74 17.76 -13.83
N ARG A 33 -12.99 17.63 -14.93
CA ARG A 33 -13.57 17.40 -16.26
C ARG A 33 -14.39 16.11 -16.29
N ALA A 34 -13.84 14.99 -15.82
CA ALA A 34 -14.52 13.71 -15.80
C ALA A 34 -15.81 13.76 -14.97
N LEU A 35 -15.79 14.40 -13.79
CA LEU A 35 -16.97 14.58 -12.95
C LEU A 35 -18.06 15.41 -13.64
N ARG A 36 -17.66 16.49 -14.34
CA ARG A 36 -18.59 17.33 -15.11
C ARG A 36 -19.21 16.58 -16.29
N GLU A 37 -18.41 15.80 -17.02
CA GLU A 37 -18.88 14.98 -18.15
C GLU A 37 -19.87 13.90 -17.68
N GLN A 38 -19.61 13.29 -16.53
CA GLN A 38 -20.47 12.28 -15.91
C GLN A 38 -21.65 12.88 -15.12
N LYS A 39 -21.71 14.21 -14.97
CA LYS A 39 -22.71 14.94 -14.17
C LYS A 39 -22.88 14.38 -12.75
N THR A 40 -21.76 14.03 -12.11
CA THR A 40 -21.74 13.36 -10.81
C THR A 40 -20.81 14.08 -9.83
N THR A 41 -20.89 13.71 -8.55
CA THR A 41 -19.97 14.19 -7.51
C THR A 41 -18.77 13.26 -7.38
N LEU A 42 -17.66 13.75 -6.81
CA LEU A 42 -16.49 12.91 -6.54
C LEU A 42 -16.84 11.72 -5.63
N ALA A 43 -17.69 11.95 -4.62
CA ALA A 43 -18.13 10.90 -3.70
C ALA A 43 -18.89 9.79 -4.42
N ALA A 44 -19.79 10.14 -5.34
CA ALA A 44 -20.54 9.16 -6.12
C ALA A 44 -19.63 8.43 -7.13
N ALA A 45 -18.71 9.13 -7.80
CA ALA A 45 -17.76 8.51 -8.73
C ALA A 45 -16.79 7.53 -8.04
N ALA A 46 -16.44 7.79 -6.77
CA ALA A 46 -15.54 6.95 -5.98
C ALA A 46 -16.26 5.87 -5.16
N ALA A 47 -17.60 5.81 -5.20
CA ALA A 47 -18.39 4.93 -4.34
C ALA A 47 -18.07 3.44 -4.55
N ASP A 48 -17.81 3.03 -5.79
CA ASP A 48 -17.47 1.65 -6.14
C ASP A 48 -15.99 1.30 -5.86
N ALA A 49 -15.16 2.29 -5.56
CA ALA A 49 -13.75 2.11 -5.21
C ALA A 49 -13.59 1.92 -3.69
N ALA A 50 -14.19 0.85 -3.15
CA ALA A 50 -14.06 0.52 -1.74
C ALA A 50 -12.62 0.12 -1.38
N LEU A 51 -11.93 0.99 -0.64
CA LEU A 51 -10.57 0.72 -0.16
C LEU A 51 -10.61 -0.27 0.99
N PHE A 52 -9.70 -1.25 0.95
CA PHE A 52 -9.52 -2.16 2.08
C PHE A 52 -8.83 -1.40 3.23
N PRO A 53 -9.28 -1.58 4.48
CA PRO A 53 -8.50 -1.19 5.64
C PRO A 53 -7.04 -1.63 5.52
N GLN A 54 -6.12 -0.68 5.70
CA GLN A 54 -4.69 -0.88 5.61
C GLN A 54 -4.04 -0.54 6.94
N ARG A 55 -3.14 -1.41 7.40
CA ARG A 55 -2.24 -1.13 8.52
C ARG A 55 -0.79 -1.19 8.06
N LEU A 56 -0.06 -0.12 8.32
CA LEU A 56 1.38 -0.01 8.12
C LEU A 56 2.09 0.17 9.47
N ILE A 57 3.07 -0.69 9.76
CA ILE A 57 3.94 -0.61 10.93
C ILE A 57 5.39 -0.54 10.44
N ASN A 58 6.13 0.47 10.90
CA ASN A 58 7.56 0.60 10.62
C ASN A 58 8.34 -0.04 11.78
N VAL A 59 9.08 -1.11 11.48
CA VAL A 59 9.89 -1.83 12.48
C VAL A 59 11.36 -1.47 12.28
N PRO A 60 12.05 -0.89 13.28
CA PRO A 60 13.49 -0.64 13.19
C PRO A 60 14.28 -1.92 12.91
N ILE A 61 15.24 -1.84 12.00
CA ILE A 61 16.15 -2.94 11.66
C ILE A 61 17.58 -2.43 11.57
N ARG A 62 18.57 -3.32 11.72
CA ARG A 62 19.97 -2.98 11.45
C ARG A 62 20.19 -2.81 9.94
N ASN A 63 21.11 -1.93 9.56
CA ASN A 63 21.51 -1.78 8.15
C ASN A 63 22.02 -3.12 7.60
N GLY A 64 21.52 -3.52 6.42
CA GLY A 64 21.88 -4.80 5.81
C GLY A 64 21.24 -6.03 6.44
N PHE A 65 20.25 -5.87 7.34
CA PHE A 65 19.47 -7.00 7.87
C PHE A 65 18.72 -7.71 6.73
N ASP A 66 19.13 -8.94 6.42
CA ASP A 66 18.47 -9.78 5.43
C ASP A 66 17.25 -10.47 6.01
N TRP A 67 16.16 -9.71 6.13
CA TRP A 67 14.87 -10.20 6.61
C TRP A 67 14.32 -11.37 5.78
N ARG A 68 14.73 -11.54 4.52
CA ARG A 68 14.26 -12.62 3.65
C ARG A 68 14.87 -13.97 3.99
N ALA A 69 16.06 -13.97 4.60
CA ALA A 69 16.72 -15.16 5.10
C ALA A 69 16.12 -15.66 6.42
N SER A 70 15.30 -14.84 7.10
CA SER A 70 14.66 -15.22 8.37
C SER A 70 13.47 -16.16 8.16
N ASP A 71 13.64 -17.43 8.52
CA ASP A 71 12.55 -18.41 8.49
C ASP A 71 11.39 -18.04 9.43
N THR A 72 11.66 -17.34 10.54
CA THR A 72 10.62 -16.89 11.48
C THR A 72 9.74 -15.80 10.86
N ILE A 73 10.34 -14.83 10.17
CA ILE A 73 9.59 -13.79 9.44
C ILE A 73 8.79 -14.41 8.31
N ARG A 74 9.39 -15.34 7.54
CA ARG A 74 8.70 -16.03 6.43
C ARG A 74 7.47 -16.81 6.93
N ARG A 75 7.59 -17.51 8.06
CA ARG A 75 6.45 -18.21 8.68
C ARG A 75 5.36 -17.25 9.13
N ALA A 76 5.72 -16.15 9.79
CA ALA A 76 4.74 -15.15 10.22
C ALA A 76 3.99 -14.50 9.04
N GLU A 77 4.69 -14.23 7.93
CA GLU A 77 4.07 -13.75 6.68
C GLU A 77 3.11 -14.80 6.11
N GLN A 78 3.51 -16.08 6.08
CA GLN A 78 2.67 -17.17 5.58
C GLN A 78 1.41 -17.37 6.44
N ASP A 79 1.54 -17.36 7.77
CA ASP A 79 0.43 -17.49 8.71
C ASP A 79 -0.57 -16.34 8.54
N ALA A 80 -0.07 -15.12 8.33
CA ALA A 80 -0.91 -13.97 8.02
C ALA A 80 -1.62 -14.12 6.67
N ILE A 81 -0.94 -14.59 5.62
CA ILE A 81 -1.56 -14.85 4.31
C ILE A 81 -2.69 -15.89 4.43
N VAL A 82 -2.48 -16.96 5.21
CA VAL A 82 -3.52 -17.97 5.48
C VAL A 82 -4.69 -17.35 6.25
N MET A 83 -4.42 -16.52 7.27
CA MET A 83 -5.48 -15.84 8.02
C MET A 83 -6.28 -14.85 7.16
N LEU A 84 -5.65 -14.24 6.16
CA LEU A 84 -6.32 -13.32 5.25
C LEU A 84 -7.22 -14.04 4.24
N ASP A 85 -6.97 -15.32 3.94
CA ASP A 85 -7.81 -16.18 3.09
C ASP A 85 -8.30 -15.49 1.80
N GLY A 86 -7.37 -14.87 1.06
CA GLY A 86 -7.68 -14.10 -0.17
C GLY A 86 -8.45 -12.80 0.02
N SER A 87 -8.85 -12.46 1.25
CA SER A 87 -9.55 -11.22 1.63
C SER A 87 -8.60 -10.11 2.07
N GLY A 88 -7.36 -10.13 1.57
CA GLY A 88 -6.33 -9.15 1.90
C GLY A 88 -4.97 -9.46 1.28
N ARG A 89 -3.95 -8.68 1.66
CA ARG A 89 -2.55 -8.93 1.27
C ARG A 89 -1.58 -8.48 2.35
N VAL A 90 -0.41 -9.12 2.36
CA VAL A 90 0.77 -8.70 3.12
C VAL A 90 1.80 -8.11 2.15
N LEU A 91 2.49 -7.04 2.55
CA LEU A 91 3.60 -6.46 1.84
C LEU A 91 4.71 -6.10 2.83
N LEU A 92 5.83 -6.80 2.73
CA LEU A 92 7.05 -6.51 3.47
C LEU A 92 8.06 -5.84 2.54
N ARG A 93 8.58 -4.67 2.93
CA ARG A 93 9.64 -3.98 2.18
C ARG A 93 10.55 -3.17 3.09
N PRO A 94 11.87 -3.11 2.80
CA PRO A 94 12.74 -2.17 3.49
C PRO A 94 12.40 -0.73 3.08
N SER A 95 12.64 0.24 3.97
CA SER A 95 12.68 1.65 3.59
C SER A 95 13.98 1.93 2.83
N GLY A 96 13.90 2.79 1.81
CA GLY A 96 15.07 3.21 1.03
C GLY A 96 15.88 4.34 1.67
N THR A 97 15.30 5.03 2.65
CA THR A 97 15.87 6.22 3.29
C THR A 97 16.09 6.06 4.79
N GLU A 98 15.50 5.03 5.39
CA GLU A 98 15.49 4.82 6.85
C GLU A 98 15.82 3.37 7.17
N PRO A 99 16.47 3.08 8.31
CA PRO A 99 16.78 1.71 8.74
C PRO A 99 15.54 1.02 9.34
N VAL A 100 14.47 0.88 8.55
CA VAL A 100 13.22 0.25 8.97
C VAL A 100 12.71 -0.76 7.93
N LEU A 101 12.12 -1.86 8.40
CA LEU A 101 11.27 -2.74 7.61
C LEU A 101 9.82 -2.28 7.73
N ARG A 102 9.18 -2.01 6.59
CA ARG A 102 7.78 -1.64 6.50
C ARG A 102 6.94 -2.90 6.41
N VAL A 103 6.13 -3.14 7.43
CA VAL A 103 5.15 -4.23 7.51
C VAL A 103 3.78 -3.65 7.18
N MET A 104 3.26 -3.94 6.00
CA MET A 104 1.95 -3.48 5.55
C MET A 104 1.01 -4.65 5.36
N VAL A 105 -0.19 -4.57 5.95
CA VAL A 105 -1.26 -5.53 5.72
C VAL A 105 -2.53 -4.79 5.34
N GLU A 106 -3.19 -5.28 4.30
CA GLU A 106 -4.55 -4.86 3.92
C GLU A 106 -5.49 -6.03 4.12
N ALA A 107 -6.69 -5.77 4.65
CA ALA A 107 -7.72 -6.79 4.83
C ALA A 107 -9.11 -6.18 4.72
N ARG A 108 -10.14 -6.97 4.39
CA ARG A 108 -11.55 -6.53 4.43
C ARG A 108 -11.96 -5.95 5.79
N GLU A 109 -11.41 -6.51 6.87
CA GLU A 109 -11.68 -6.07 8.25
C GLU A 109 -10.46 -5.38 8.87
N ALA A 110 -10.66 -4.18 9.41
CA ALA A 110 -9.59 -3.40 10.02
C ALA A 110 -8.90 -4.12 11.19
N LEU A 111 -9.65 -4.87 11.99
CA LEU A 111 -9.09 -5.64 13.11
C LEU A 111 -8.20 -6.80 12.62
N VAL A 112 -8.54 -7.43 11.50
CA VAL A 112 -7.70 -8.48 10.89
C VAL A 112 -6.39 -7.88 10.39
N ALA A 113 -6.46 -6.74 9.69
CA ALA A 113 -5.27 -6.02 9.23
C ALA A 113 -4.35 -5.62 10.40
N GLU A 114 -4.89 -5.08 11.48
CA GLU A 114 -4.11 -4.71 12.68
C GLU A 114 -3.45 -5.94 13.32
N ARG A 115 -4.21 -7.02 13.55
CA ARG A 115 -3.69 -8.23 14.19
C ARG A 115 -2.56 -8.86 13.37
N CYS A 116 -2.76 -9.01 12.07
CA CYS A 116 -1.74 -9.59 11.19
C CYS A 116 -0.50 -8.71 11.10
N ALA A 117 -0.67 -7.39 10.89
CA ALA A 117 0.45 -6.47 10.81
C ALA A 117 1.26 -6.45 12.12
N ARG A 118 0.58 -6.42 13.28
CA ARG A 118 1.23 -6.46 14.59
C ARG A 118 1.97 -7.77 14.82
N GLY A 119 1.34 -8.90 14.52
CA GLY A 119 1.95 -10.23 14.69
C GLY A 119 3.25 -10.38 13.88
N ILE A 120 3.25 -9.93 12.61
CA ILE A 120 4.47 -9.92 11.80
C ILE A 120 5.48 -8.93 12.38
N ALA A 121 5.06 -7.72 12.73
CA ALA A 121 5.95 -6.68 13.24
C ALA A 121 6.67 -7.12 14.53
N ASP A 122 5.99 -7.83 15.43
CA ASP A 122 6.58 -8.35 16.66
C ASP A 122 7.64 -9.43 16.38
N VAL A 123 7.42 -10.28 15.37
CA VAL A 123 8.40 -11.28 14.93
C VAL A 123 9.62 -10.60 14.29
N VAL A 124 9.40 -9.60 13.44
CA VAL A 124 10.48 -8.82 12.84
C VAL A 124 11.31 -8.14 13.93
N ALA A 125 10.67 -7.49 14.90
CA ALA A 125 11.35 -6.80 15.99
C ALA A 125 12.25 -7.75 16.80
N LYS A 126 11.77 -8.97 17.07
CA LYS A 126 12.57 -10.00 17.76
C LYS A 126 13.72 -10.54 16.91
N ALA A 127 13.51 -10.71 15.61
CA ALA A 127 14.53 -11.23 14.69
C ALA A 127 15.61 -10.18 14.35
N ALA A 128 15.27 -8.90 14.43
CA ALA A 128 16.18 -7.78 14.16
C ALA A 128 16.93 -7.26 15.41
N ALA A 129 16.51 -7.70 16.60
CA ALA A 129 17.17 -7.40 17.87
C ALA A 129 18.60 -7.96 17.89
#